data_AF-A0A967FJE2-F1
#
_entry.id   AF-A0A967FJE2-F1
#
_cell.length_a   1.000
_cell.length_b   1.000
_cell.length_c   1.000
_cell.angle_alpha   90.00
_cell.angle_beta   90.00
_cell.angle_gamma   90.00
#
_symmetry.space_group_name_H-M   'P 1'
#
loop_
_entity.id
_entity.type
_entity.pdbx_description
1 polymer ?
#
loop_
_entity_poly.entity_id
_entity_poly.type
_entity_poly.pdbx_seq_one_letter_code
_entity_poly.pdbx_strand_id
1 'polypeptide(L)'
;MLTPTDFFDLSDPVVAGFFDDCDYVWQALYGLAANIEALTGGQQTILGEVMPGAYLSERPIYIAKTARIEPGAYVHGPAYIGEGAVVRHGAFVRENVAMLPGAILGHASEAKHSLLLPGA
;
A
#
# COMPACT_ATOMS: atom_id res chain seq x y z
N MET A 1 16.27 21.85 -10.77
CA MET A 1 14.99 21.16 -11.01
C MET A 1 14.73 20.31 -9.78
N LEU A 2 13.52 20.30 -9.23
CA LEU A 2 13.24 19.54 -8.02
C LEU A 2 13.20 18.04 -8.36
N THR A 3 13.87 17.21 -7.56
CA THR A 3 13.93 15.75 -7.69
C THR A 3 13.13 15.08 -6.58
N PRO A 4 12.84 13.76 -6.63
CA PRO A 4 12.10 13.07 -5.56
C PRO A 4 12.69 13.25 -4.15
N THR A 5 14.01 13.33 -4.02
CA THR A 5 14.71 13.59 -2.75
C THR A 5 14.42 14.96 -2.16
N ASP A 6 13.95 15.93 -2.95
CA ASP A 6 13.55 17.24 -2.44
C ASP A 6 12.17 17.21 -1.75
N PHE A 7 11.37 16.15 -1.98
CA PHE A 7 10.00 16.02 -1.46
C PHE A 7 9.88 14.95 -0.36
N PHE A 8 10.66 13.87 -0.45
CA PHE A 8 10.50 12.69 0.39
C PHE A 8 11.81 12.22 1.01
N ASP A 9 11.71 11.60 2.19
CA ASP A 9 12.81 10.85 2.79
C ASP A 9 12.96 9.50 2.08
N LEU A 10 14.04 9.37 1.31
CA LEU A 10 14.39 8.16 0.55
C LEU A 10 15.57 7.41 1.19
N SER A 11 15.82 7.60 2.49
CA SER A 11 16.86 6.85 3.21
C SER A 11 16.51 5.37 3.39
N ASP A 12 15.22 5.04 3.41
CA ASP A 12 14.72 3.66 3.41
C ASP A 12 14.77 3.06 1.99
N PRO A 13 15.47 1.93 1.76
CA PRO A 13 15.59 1.32 0.44
C PRO A 13 14.27 0.88 -0.19
N VAL A 14 13.27 0.50 0.62
CA VAL A 14 11.94 0.12 0.12
C VAL A 14 11.23 1.35 -0.41
N VAL A 15 11.30 2.48 0.31
CA VAL A 15 10.72 3.75 -0.15
C VAL A 15 11.45 4.23 -1.40
N ALA A 16 12.78 4.23 -1.38
CA ALA A 16 13.62 4.65 -2.50
C ALA A 16 13.30 3.88 -3.78
N GLY A 17 13.09 2.56 -3.69
CA GLY A 17 12.78 1.71 -4.83
C GLY A 17 11.51 2.09 -5.61
N PHE A 18 10.55 2.80 -5.00
CA PHE A 18 9.40 3.33 -5.74
C PHE A 18 9.74 4.54 -6.63
N PHE A 19 10.87 5.19 -6.37
CA PHE A 19 11.34 6.39 -7.06
C PHE A 19 12.65 6.14 -7.84
N ASP A 20 13.09 4.89 -7.95
CA ASP A 20 14.22 4.52 -8.80
C ASP A 20 13.96 4.99 -10.24
N ASP A 21 14.98 5.58 -10.86
CA ASP A 21 14.94 6.15 -12.21
C ASP A 21 13.81 7.18 -12.45
N CYS A 22 13.30 7.82 -11.38
CA CYS A 22 12.32 8.90 -11.49
C CYS A 22 12.98 10.29 -11.50
N ASP A 23 12.81 11.02 -12.60
CA ASP A 23 13.08 12.46 -12.69
C ASP A 23 12.05 13.28 -11.90
N TYR A 24 10.81 12.78 -11.80
CA TYR A 24 9.69 13.45 -11.16
C TYR A 24 8.91 12.52 -10.23
N VAL A 25 8.39 13.06 -9.12
CA VAL A 25 7.66 12.28 -8.10
C VAL A 25 6.45 11.52 -8.62
N TRP A 26 5.74 12.03 -9.63
CA TRP A 26 4.57 11.34 -10.18
C TRP A 26 4.92 10.14 -11.06
N GLN A 27 6.17 10.01 -11.52
CA GLN A 27 6.59 8.85 -12.32
C GLN A 27 6.57 7.55 -11.50
N ALA A 28 6.68 7.63 -10.17
CA ALA A 28 6.48 6.49 -9.27
C ALA A 28 5.13 5.79 -9.50
N LEU A 29 4.08 6.53 -9.89
CA LEU A 29 2.76 5.96 -10.18
C LEU A 29 2.77 5.10 -11.45
N TYR A 30 3.60 5.43 -12.44
CA TYR A 30 3.69 4.65 -13.68
C TYR A 30 4.21 3.23 -13.42
N GLY A 31 5.16 3.08 -12.48
CA GLY A 31 5.73 1.80 -12.07
C GLY A 31 4.95 1.08 -10.96
N LEU A 32 3.98 1.74 -10.32
CA LEU A 32 3.34 1.27 -9.09
C LEU A 32 2.71 -0.12 -9.22
N ALA A 33 2.04 -0.42 -10.33
CA ALA A 33 1.41 -1.72 -10.55
C ALA A 33 2.45 -2.85 -10.60
N ALA A 34 3.59 -2.64 -11.27
CA ALA A 34 4.68 -3.62 -11.35
C ALA A 34 5.36 -3.81 -9.99
N ASN A 35 5.57 -2.72 -9.25
CA ASN A 35 6.12 -2.77 -7.88
C ASN A 35 5.21 -3.58 -6.94
N ILE A 36 3.89 -3.37 -6.98
CA ILE A 36 2.95 -4.12 -6.14
C ILE A 36 2.88 -5.59 -6.54
N GLU A 37 2.91 -5.90 -7.84
CA GLU A 37 2.98 -7.30 -8.30
C GLU A 37 4.23 -8.00 -7.74
N ALA A 38 5.40 -7.34 -7.79
CA ALA A 38 6.64 -7.85 -7.22
C ALA A 38 6.57 -8.03 -5.70
N LEU A 39 6.00 -7.05 -4.98
CA LEU A 39 5.85 -7.09 -3.52
C LEU A 39 4.86 -8.17 -3.05
N THR A 40 3.79 -8.41 -3.82
CA THR A 40 2.80 -9.44 -3.52
C THR A 40 3.22 -10.83 -4.00
N GLY A 41 4.21 -10.92 -4.89
CA GLY A 41 4.63 -12.17 -5.53
C GLY A 41 3.51 -12.84 -6.32
N GLY A 42 2.55 -12.05 -6.82
CA GLY A 42 1.39 -12.52 -7.58
C GLY A 42 0.42 -13.42 -6.79
N GLN A 43 0.51 -13.44 -5.46
CA GLN A 43 -0.29 -14.31 -4.60
C GLN A 43 -0.87 -13.57 -3.39
N GLN A 44 -1.75 -14.25 -2.66
CA GLN A 44 -2.28 -13.73 -1.40
C GLN A 44 -1.43 -14.22 -0.23
N THR A 45 -0.92 -13.29 0.57
CA THR A 45 -0.15 -13.54 1.79
C THR A 45 -0.70 -12.70 2.92
N ILE A 46 -1.14 -13.36 4.00
CA ILE A 46 -1.74 -12.70 5.16
C ILE A 46 -0.92 -13.06 6.40
N LEU A 47 -0.16 -12.09 6.90
CA LEU A 47 0.64 -12.19 8.13
C LEU A 47 0.11 -11.28 9.25
N GLY A 48 -0.64 -10.23 8.88
CA GLY A 48 -1.29 -9.31 9.80
C GLY A 48 -2.69 -9.77 10.25
N GLU A 49 -3.38 -8.87 10.96
CA GLU A 49 -4.72 -9.12 11.47
C GLU A 49 -5.78 -8.69 10.45
N VAL A 50 -6.71 -9.60 10.14
CA VAL A 50 -7.92 -9.32 9.37
C VAL A 50 -9.11 -9.56 10.29
N MET A 51 -9.76 -8.47 10.71
CA MET A 51 -10.84 -8.55 11.69
C MET A 51 -12.12 -9.12 11.05
N PRO A 52 -12.97 -9.81 11.83
CA PRO A 52 -14.25 -10.32 11.34
C PRO A 52 -15.08 -9.22 10.66
N GLY A 53 -15.63 -9.53 9.49
CA GLY A 53 -16.44 -8.61 8.69
C GLY A 53 -15.66 -7.76 7.69
N ALA A 54 -14.32 -7.79 7.68
CA ALA A 54 -13.55 -7.32 6.53
C ALA A 54 -13.65 -8.33 5.37
N TYR A 55 -13.55 -7.83 4.14
CA TYR A 55 -13.53 -8.67 2.94
C TYR A 55 -12.25 -8.45 2.14
N LEU A 56 -11.62 -9.54 1.72
CA LEU A 56 -10.46 -9.56 0.82
C LEU A 56 -10.88 -10.23 -0.48
N SER A 57 -10.56 -9.64 -1.63
CA SER A 57 -10.79 -10.29 -2.92
C SER A 57 -9.82 -11.45 -3.16
N GLU A 58 -10.12 -12.31 -4.13
CA GLU A 58 -9.25 -13.42 -4.58
C GLU A 58 -8.04 -12.95 -5.42
N ARG A 59 -7.64 -11.68 -5.29
CA ARG A 59 -6.53 -11.07 -6.02
C ARG A 59 -5.24 -11.11 -5.17
N PRO A 60 -4.06 -10.85 -5.77
CA PRO A 60 -2.82 -10.73 -5.00
C PRO A 60 -2.97 -9.68 -3.91
N ILE A 61 -2.76 -10.04 -2.65
CA ILE A 61 -2.82 -9.09 -1.53
C ILE A 61 -1.74 -9.51 -0.56
N TYR A 62 -0.88 -8.56 -0.19
CA TYR A 62 0.10 -8.78 0.86
C TYR A 62 -0.29 -7.97 2.09
N ILE A 63 -0.53 -8.64 3.22
CA ILE A 63 -0.79 -8.00 4.51
C ILE A 63 0.35 -8.38 5.44
N ALA A 64 1.25 -7.43 5.68
CA ALA A 64 2.45 -7.64 6.49
C ALA A 64 2.11 -7.88 7.97
N LYS A 65 3.08 -8.38 8.73
CA LYS A 65 2.95 -8.55 10.18
C LYS A 65 2.58 -7.21 10.82
N THR A 66 1.76 -7.23 11.87
CA THR A 66 1.27 -6.05 12.61
C THR A 66 0.34 -5.09 11.86
N ALA A 67 0.14 -5.27 10.55
CA ALA A 67 -0.90 -4.57 9.82
C ALA A 67 -2.29 -5.00 10.31
N ARG A 68 -3.27 -4.10 10.24
CA ARG A 68 -4.64 -4.33 10.70
C ARG A 68 -5.65 -3.93 9.64
N ILE A 69 -6.55 -4.85 9.30
CA ILE A 69 -7.73 -4.59 8.49
C ILE A 69 -8.96 -4.63 9.39
N GLU A 70 -9.59 -3.48 9.60
CA GLU A 70 -10.73 -3.32 10.49
C GLU A 70 -12.04 -3.82 9.84
N PRO A 71 -13.09 -4.10 10.64
CA PRO A 71 -14.35 -4.65 10.13
C PRO A 71 -14.98 -3.79 9.03
N GLY A 72 -15.66 -4.41 8.08
CA GLY A 72 -16.35 -3.71 6.99
C GLY A 72 -15.43 -3.09 5.94
N ALA A 73 -14.10 -3.12 6.13
CA ALA A 73 -13.18 -2.74 5.08
C ALA A 73 -13.23 -3.74 3.92
N TYR A 74 -13.10 -3.23 2.70
CA TYR A 74 -12.93 -4.04 1.49
C TYR A 74 -11.54 -3.80 0.91
N VAL A 75 -10.73 -4.86 0.82
CA VAL A 75 -9.47 -4.85 0.06
C VAL A 75 -9.62 -5.62 -1.25
N HIS A 76 -9.54 -4.89 -2.37
CA HIS A 76 -9.54 -5.43 -3.72
C HIS A 76 -8.13 -5.31 -4.35
N GLY A 77 -7.39 -6.41 -4.38
CA GLY A 77 -6.00 -6.43 -4.89
C GLY A 77 -5.86 -6.28 -6.43
N PRO A 78 -4.63 -6.09 -6.96
CA PRO A 78 -3.34 -6.16 -6.26
C PRO A 78 -3.15 -5.05 -5.23
N ALA A 79 -2.79 -5.40 -4.00
CA ALA A 79 -2.57 -4.42 -2.93
C ALA A 79 -1.46 -4.88 -1.97
N TYR A 80 -0.65 -3.93 -1.52
CA TYR A 80 0.38 -4.15 -0.51
C TYR A 80 0.05 -3.32 0.74
N ILE A 81 -0.08 -3.98 1.89
CA ILE A 81 -0.36 -3.39 3.19
C ILE A 81 0.82 -3.69 4.11
N GLY A 82 1.70 -2.71 4.29
CA GLY A 82 2.97 -2.80 5.03
C GLY A 82 2.81 -2.89 6.55
N GLU A 83 3.93 -3.08 7.25
CA GLU A 83 3.92 -3.29 8.70
C GLU A 83 3.30 -2.10 9.45
N GLY A 84 2.44 -2.38 10.43
CA GLY A 84 1.75 -1.37 11.22
C GLY A 84 0.71 -0.53 10.46
N ALA A 85 0.54 -0.75 9.15
CA ALA A 85 -0.48 -0.04 8.38
C ALA A 85 -1.90 -0.44 8.82
N VAL A 86 -2.83 0.50 8.80
CA VAL A 86 -4.21 0.28 9.25
C VAL A 86 -5.19 0.67 8.15
N VAL A 87 -5.94 -0.32 7.66
CA VAL A 87 -7.12 -0.08 6.83
C VAL A 87 -8.32 -0.02 7.77
N ARG A 88 -8.84 1.19 8.01
CA ARG A 88 -9.86 1.42 9.03
C ARG A 88 -11.24 0.96 8.59
N HIS A 89 -12.14 0.91 9.58
CA HIS A 89 -13.52 0.47 9.41
C HIS A 89 -14.19 1.05 8.15
N GLY A 90 -14.73 0.19 7.29
CA GLY A 90 -15.48 0.59 6.10
C GLY A 90 -14.64 1.17 4.95
N ALA A 91 -13.31 1.21 5.05
CA ALA A 91 -12.46 1.72 3.98
C ALA A 91 -12.43 0.78 2.77
N PHE A 92 -12.28 1.34 1.57
CA PHE A 92 -12.16 0.59 0.32
C PHE A 92 -10.77 0.77 -0.29
N VAL A 93 -9.97 -0.30 -0.23
CA VAL A 93 -8.69 -0.39 -0.95
C VAL A 93 -8.97 -1.01 -2.31
N ARG A 94 -8.63 -0.29 -3.38
CA ARG A 94 -8.73 -0.76 -4.76
C ARG A 94 -7.40 -1.23 -5.33
N GLU A 95 -7.43 -1.61 -6.60
CA GLU A 95 -6.27 -2.11 -7.31
C GLU A 95 -5.10 -1.11 -7.26
N ASN A 96 -3.90 -1.67 -7.16
CA ASN A 96 -2.63 -0.96 -7.17
C ASN A 96 -2.44 0.04 -6.02
N VAL A 97 -2.91 -0.28 -4.82
CA VAL A 97 -2.59 0.49 -3.61
C VAL A 97 -1.42 -0.13 -2.87
N ALA A 98 -0.40 0.68 -2.59
CA ALA A 98 0.70 0.35 -1.69
C ALA A 98 0.63 1.24 -0.45
N MET A 99 0.40 0.65 0.71
CA MET A 99 0.48 1.30 2.01
C MET A 99 1.81 0.91 2.65
N LEU A 100 2.74 1.84 2.74
CA LEU A 100 4.04 1.62 3.38
C LEU A 100 3.92 1.65 4.92
N PRO A 101 4.97 1.30 5.66
CA PRO A 101 4.86 1.06 7.10
C PRO A 101 4.18 2.20 7.88
N GLY A 102 3.23 1.84 8.72
CA GLY A 102 2.48 2.76 9.57
C GLY A 102 1.45 3.64 8.86
N ALA A 103 1.25 3.51 7.55
CA ALA A 103 0.25 4.30 6.83
C ALA A 103 -1.19 3.95 7.25
N ILE A 104 -2.08 4.94 7.27
CA ILE A 104 -3.49 4.77 7.67
C ILE A 104 -4.42 5.13 6.53
N LEU A 105 -5.25 4.17 6.11
CA LEU A 105 -6.41 4.46 5.27
C LEU A 105 -7.62 4.68 6.19
N GLY A 106 -8.13 5.91 6.21
CA GLY A 106 -9.15 6.38 7.14
C GLY A 106 -10.51 5.68 7.04
N HIS A 107 -11.35 5.88 8.06
CA HIS A 107 -12.71 5.33 8.09
C HIS A 107 -13.50 5.74 6.83
N ALA A 108 -14.16 4.78 6.19
CA ALA A 108 -15.02 4.98 5.01
C ALA A 108 -14.36 5.76 3.86
N SER A 109 -13.02 5.72 3.78
CA SER A 109 -12.27 6.33 2.68
C SER A 109 -11.96 5.31 1.58
N GLU A 110 -11.66 5.80 0.38
CA GLU A 110 -11.30 4.97 -0.77
C GLU A 110 -9.92 5.38 -1.30
N ALA A 111 -9.07 4.39 -1.60
CA ALA A 111 -7.80 4.60 -2.29
C ALA A 111 -7.72 3.68 -3.50
N LYS A 112 -7.20 4.21 -4.62
CA LYS A 112 -6.95 3.48 -5.87
C LYS A 112 -5.63 3.95 -6.45
N HIS A 113 -4.80 3.03 -6.93
CA HIS A 113 -3.57 3.36 -7.65
C HIS A 113 -2.75 4.43 -6.93
N SER A 114 -2.48 4.18 -5.65
CA SER A 114 -1.95 5.15 -4.69
C SER A 114 -0.78 4.55 -3.92
N LEU A 115 0.24 5.37 -3.70
CA LEU A 115 1.37 5.08 -2.81
C LEU A 115 1.21 5.93 -1.54
N LEU A 116 0.89 5.29 -0.42
CA LEU A 116 0.89 5.94 0.89
C LEU A 116 2.26 5.70 1.51
N LEU A 117 3.04 6.77 1.66
CA LEU A 117 4.40 6.75 2.23
C LEU A 117 4.38 6.38 3.73
N PRO A 118 5.54 6.08 4.34
CA PRO A 118 5.59 5.68 5.74
C PRO A 118 4.93 6.73 6.65
N GLY A 119 4.02 6.27 7.51
CA GLY A 119 3.30 7.13 8.45
C GLY A 119 2.30 8.12 7.82
N ALA A 120 1.95 7.96 6.54
CA ALA A 120 0.91 8.75 5.87
C ALA A 120 -0.49 8.59 6.48
#